data_AF-M0G0Z2-F1
#
_entry.id   AF-M0G0Z2-F1
#
_cell.length_a   1.000
_cell.length_b   1.000
_cell.length_c   1.000
_cell.angle_alpha   90.00
_cell.angle_beta   90.00
_cell.angle_gamma   90.00
#
_symmetry.space_group_name_H-M   'P 1'
#
loop_
_entity.id
_entity.type
_entity.pdbx_description
1 polymer ?
#
loop_
_entity_poly.entity_id
_entity_poly.type
_entity_poly.pdbx_seq_one_letter_code
_entity_poly.pdbx_strand_id
1 'polypeptide(L)'
;MDRRAFLGVCTAGLAGCTVGSVRPPVAGFPTPENPDPVVQHGFPGTVCGDPPKPFVGIEAILEPAVGPSWEGRNVSERYHFGYEIGSGLSDDAFVIGVERGGAARRVSGTDAVFRVTGHLWQPPAVHGFASVQAGRSFGASASSGDAEVRNSGNLVLYDEANGSYWSQLLAKAICGPRAGERLAFLPSSVTTWAEWRAAHPDSDVLLPPS
;
A
#
# COMPACT_ATOMS: atom_id res chain seq x y z
N MET A 1 -14.25 40.96 38.79
CA MET A 1 -13.08 40.05 38.80
C MET A 1 -13.13 39.30 37.49
N ASP A 2 -12.69 39.96 36.42
CA ASP A 2 -11.38 39.78 35.72
C ASP A 2 -11.42 38.62 34.72
N ARG A 3 -11.68 38.87 33.43
CA ARG A 3 -10.74 39.25 32.35
C ARG A 3 -9.69 38.17 32.04
N ARG A 4 -9.76 37.58 30.84
CA ARG A 4 -8.84 37.86 29.71
C ARG A 4 -9.15 36.97 28.49
N ALA A 5 -9.41 37.66 27.38
CA ALA A 5 -9.24 37.14 26.03
C ALA A 5 -7.74 36.96 25.72
N PHE A 6 -7.43 36.05 24.80
CA PHE A 6 -6.26 36.19 23.94
C PHE A 6 -6.62 35.82 22.51
N LEU A 7 -6.43 36.81 21.64
CA LEU A 7 -6.30 36.67 20.19
C LEU A 7 -5.03 35.87 19.86
N GLY A 8 -5.11 35.05 18.82
CA GLY A 8 -3.98 34.56 18.04
C GLY A 8 -4.28 34.73 16.56
N VAL A 9 -4.05 35.94 16.04
CA VAL A 9 -3.92 36.25 14.61
C VAL A 9 -2.50 35.92 14.18
N CYS A 10 -2.34 35.24 13.04
CA CYS A 10 -1.20 35.33 12.11
C CYS A 10 -1.71 34.83 10.74
N THR A 11 -2.17 35.74 9.87
CA THR A 11 -1.45 36.46 8.80
C THR A 11 -1.66 35.82 7.43
N ALA A 12 -2.49 36.49 6.63
CA ALA A 12 -2.57 36.32 5.20
C ALA A 12 -1.25 36.76 4.55
N GLY A 13 -0.71 35.90 3.68
CA GLY A 13 0.32 36.23 2.69
C GLY A 13 -0.32 36.38 1.32
N LEU A 14 -0.22 37.57 0.75
CA LEU A 14 -0.69 37.94 -0.57
C LEU A 14 0.18 37.34 -1.69
N ALA A 15 -0.49 37.10 -2.82
CA ALA A 15 -0.01 37.15 -4.20
C ALA A 15 0.99 36.09 -4.68
N GLY A 16 0.48 35.24 -5.59
CA GLY A 16 1.27 34.45 -6.53
C GLY A 16 0.36 33.86 -7.60
N CYS A 17 -0.19 34.71 -8.48
CA CYS A 17 -0.78 34.22 -9.73
C CYS A 17 0.38 33.83 -10.65
N THR A 18 0.67 32.54 -10.77
CA THR A 18 1.36 32.02 -11.95
C THR A 18 0.37 31.17 -12.73
N VAL A 19 0.12 31.60 -13.95
CA VAL A 19 -0.62 30.85 -14.97
C VAL A 19 0.27 29.67 -15.36
N GLY A 20 0.16 28.59 -14.60
CA GLY A 20 0.53 27.25 -15.02
C GLY A 20 -0.75 26.54 -15.41
N SER A 21 -0.78 25.96 -16.61
CA SER A 21 -1.89 25.18 -17.14
C SER A 21 -2.21 23.96 -16.25
N VAL A 22 -2.95 24.20 -15.16
CA VAL A 22 -3.60 23.18 -14.36
C VAL A 22 -4.79 22.71 -15.20
N ARG A 23 -4.72 21.47 -15.68
CA ARG A 23 -5.89 20.77 -16.20
C ARG A 23 -7.00 20.93 -15.15
N PRO A 24 -8.20 21.40 -15.53
CA PRO A 24 -9.26 21.56 -14.56
C PRO A 24 -9.50 20.21 -13.86
N PRO A 25 -9.74 20.20 -12.54
CA PRO A 25 -10.19 18.99 -11.86
C PRO A 25 -11.41 18.47 -12.61
N VAL A 26 -11.35 17.19 -13.00
CA VAL A 26 -12.49 16.50 -13.62
C VAL A 26 -13.69 16.74 -12.70
N ALA A 27 -14.75 17.32 -13.27
CA ALA A 27 -15.98 17.60 -12.55
C ALA A 27 -16.53 16.30 -11.94
N GLY A 28 -16.74 16.32 -10.63
CA GLY A 28 -17.48 15.29 -9.90
C GLY A 28 -16.65 14.11 -9.41
N PHE A 29 -15.81 14.32 -8.39
CA PHE A 29 -15.64 13.25 -7.41
C PHE A 29 -16.86 13.31 -6.49
N PRO A 30 -17.80 12.34 -6.53
CA PRO A 30 -18.75 12.22 -5.43
C PRO A 30 -17.91 12.04 -4.17
N THR A 31 -18.15 12.84 -3.13
CA THR A 31 -17.73 12.45 -1.78
C THR A 31 -18.29 11.05 -1.58
N PRO A 32 -17.47 9.99 -1.51
CA PRO A 32 -18.01 8.71 -1.18
C PRO A 32 -18.68 8.92 0.18
N GLU A 33 -19.98 8.64 0.26
CA GLU A 33 -20.55 8.35 1.57
C GLU A 33 -19.59 7.36 2.23
N ASN A 34 -19.27 7.60 3.49
CA ASN A 34 -18.40 6.72 4.26
C ASN A 34 -19.29 5.73 5.01
N PRO A 35 -19.69 4.59 4.41
CA PRO A 35 -20.54 3.62 5.08
C PRO A 35 -19.77 2.82 6.14
N ASP A 36 -18.45 3.00 6.25
CA ASP A 36 -17.62 2.22 7.16
C ASP A 36 -17.16 3.06 8.38
N PRO A 37 -17.68 2.77 9.59
CA PRO A 37 -17.32 3.52 10.79
C PRO A 37 -15.82 3.45 11.09
N VAL A 38 -15.08 2.45 10.58
CA VAL A 38 -13.64 2.33 10.85
C VAL A 38 -12.86 3.57 10.40
N VAL A 39 -13.27 4.23 9.31
CA VAL A 39 -12.57 5.42 8.81
C VAL A 39 -12.76 6.62 9.71
N GLN A 40 -13.96 6.79 10.27
CA GLN A 40 -14.26 7.92 11.16
C GLN A 40 -13.39 7.90 12.42
N HIS A 41 -12.95 6.71 12.82
CA HIS A 41 -12.07 6.50 13.96
C HIS A 41 -10.58 6.39 13.59
N GLY A 42 -10.26 6.36 12.30
CA GLY A 42 -8.88 6.37 11.81
C GLY A 42 -8.32 7.79 11.66
N PHE A 43 -7.02 7.88 11.42
CA PHE A 43 -6.31 9.15 11.24
C PHE A 43 -5.59 9.22 9.88
N PRO A 44 -5.82 10.26 9.06
CA PRO A 44 -6.87 11.26 9.22
C PRO A 44 -8.26 10.66 8.95
N GLY A 45 -9.27 11.09 9.69
CA GLY A 45 -10.66 10.66 9.47
C GLY A 45 -11.29 11.21 8.17
N THR A 46 -10.57 12.09 7.47
CA THR A 46 -11.01 12.78 6.24
C THR A 46 -10.60 12.08 4.96
N VAL A 47 -9.86 10.96 5.04
CA VAL A 47 -9.21 10.32 3.88
C VAL A 47 -10.17 10.03 2.72
N CYS A 48 -11.46 9.74 2.99
CA CYS A 48 -12.45 9.49 1.94
C CYS A 48 -12.82 10.74 1.12
N GLY A 49 -12.67 11.93 1.67
CA GLY A 49 -12.94 13.19 0.98
C GLY A 49 -11.73 13.74 0.22
N ASP A 50 -10.55 13.17 0.44
CA ASP A 50 -9.31 13.67 -0.13
C ASP A 50 -9.01 12.98 -1.47
N PRO A 51 -8.88 13.71 -2.59
CA PRO A 51 -8.57 13.11 -3.88
C PRO A 51 -7.24 12.35 -3.83
N PRO A 52 -7.05 11.29 -4.64
CA PRO A 52 -5.82 10.49 -4.61
C PRO A 52 -4.61 11.39 -4.82
N LYS A 53 -3.71 11.46 -3.85
CA LYS A 53 -2.45 12.18 -4.02
C LYS A 53 -1.50 11.33 -4.84
N PRO A 54 -0.90 11.84 -5.94
CA PRO A 54 0.17 11.12 -6.61
C PRO A 54 1.32 10.93 -5.61
N PHE A 55 1.70 9.68 -5.36
CA PHE A 55 2.84 9.37 -4.50
C PHE A 55 4.12 9.36 -5.33
N VAL A 56 5.16 10.02 -4.84
CA VAL A 56 6.50 10.01 -5.44
C VAL A 56 7.40 9.22 -4.48
N GLY A 57 7.70 7.96 -4.79
CA GLY A 57 8.64 7.15 -4.01
C GLY A 57 8.41 5.64 -4.02
N ILE A 58 7.15 5.18 -4.11
CA ILE A 58 6.80 3.76 -4.26
C ILE A 58 5.87 3.66 -5.46
N GLU A 59 6.40 3.07 -6.52
CA GLU A 59 5.64 2.80 -7.73
C GLU A 59 4.90 1.47 -7.58
N ALA A 60 3.63 1.45 -7.97
CA ALA A 60 2.89 0.21 -8.03
C ALA A 60 3.42 -0.64 -9.19
N ILE A 61 3.73 -1.90 -8.93
CA ILE A 61 4.00 -2.86 -10.01
C ILE A 61 2.65 -3.21 -10.63
N LEU A 62 2.37 -2.67 -11.81
CA LEU A 62 1.07 -2.82 -12.47
C LEU A 62 1.02 -4.09 -13.32
N GLU A 63 2.12 -4.34 -14.01
CA GLU A 63 2.34 -5.49 -14.89
C GLU A 63 3.58 -6.22 -14.38
N PRO A 64 3.44 -7.12 -13.38
CA PRO A 64 4.57 -7.82 -12.82
C PRO A 64 5.19 -8.74 -13.88
N ALA A 65 6.44 -8.45 -14.25
CA ALA A 65 7.26 -9.40 -14.98
C ALA A 65 7.73 -10.48 -14.00
N VAL A 66 7.60 -11.75 -14.41
CA VAL A 66 8.05 -12.90 -13.63
C VAL A 66 8.97 -13.77 -14.49
N GLY A 67 9.85 -14.52 -13.84
CA GLY A 67 10.72 -15.49 -14.51
C GLY A 67 11.40 -16.42 -13.52
N PRO A 68 12.22 -17.37 -13.97
CA PRO A 68 12.71 -18.46 -13.12
C PRO A 68 13.79 -18.01 -12.11
N SER A 69 14.49 -16.90 -12.35
CA SER A 69 15.54 -16.38 -11.46
C SER A 69 15.90 -14.92 -11.76
N TRP A 70 16.71 -14.32 -10.88
CA TRP A 70 17.40 -13.05 -11.14
C TRP A 70 18.78 -13.22 -11.81
N GLU A 71 19.13 -14.44 -12.24
CA GLU A 71 20.45 -14.71 -12.82
C GLU A 71 20.71 -13.87 -14.07
N GLY A 72 21.89 -13.24 -14.13
CA GLY A 72 22.27 -12.35 -15.23
C GLY A 72 21.50 -11.01 -15.28
N ARG A 73 20.69 -10.68 -14.27
CA ARG A 73 20.04 -9.37 -14.15
C ARG A 73 20.93 -8.42 -13.36
N ASN A 74 20.99 -7.17 -13.82
CA ASN A 74 21.58 -6.07 -13.07
C ASN A 74 20.46 -5.22 -12.48
N VAL A 75 20.30 -5.25 -11.15
CA VAL A 75 19.34 -4.40 -10.45
C VAL A 75 19.96 -3.00 -10.33
N SER A 76 19.18 -1.96 -10.62
CA SER A 76 19.67 -0.58 -10.42
C SER A 76 19.92 -0.31 -8.94
N GLU A 77 21.01 0.37 -8.60
CA GLU A 77 21.36 0.77 -7.22
C GLU A 77 20.22 1.50 -6.50
N ARG A 78 19.34 2.19 -7.24
CA ARG A 78 18.15 2.86 -6.67
C ARG A 78 17.18 1.91 -5.97
N TYR A 79 17.25 0.62 -6.27
CA TYR A 79 16.43 -0.45 -5.70
C TYR A 79 17.19 -1.30 -4.69
N HIS A 80 18.48 -1.02 -4.46
CA HIS A 80 19.25 -1.72 -3.44
C HIS A 80 18.91 -1.13 -2.07
N PHE A 81 18.43 -1.96 -1.15
CA PHE A 81 18.35 -1.56 0.26
C PHE A 81 19.71 -1.82 0.90
N GLY A 82 20.24 -0.84 1.66
CA GLY A 82 21.67 -0.68 1.97
C GLY A 82 22.45 -1.81 2.66
N TYR A 83 21.88 -3.00 2.84
CA TYR A 83 22.50 -4.23 3.32
C TYR A 83 22.58 -5.33 2.25
N GLU A 84 21.99 -5.13 1.06
CA GLU A 84 22.02 -6.09 -0.05
C GLU A 84 23.39 -6.05 -0.75
N ILE A 85 24.15 -7.14 -0.61
CA ILE A 85 25.44 -7.33 -1.28
C ILE A 85 25.25 -8.41 -2.35
N GLY A 86 25.27 -8.04 -3.62
CA GLY A 86 25.23 -8.98 -4.75
C GLY A 86 24.15 -8.66 -5.80
N SER A 87 24.13 -9.42 -6.89
CA SER A 87 23.24 -9.22 -8.04
C SER A 87 22.04 -10.19 -8.08
N GLY A 88 21.71 -10.87 -6.98
CA GLY A 88 20.69 -11.93 -6.97
C GLY A 88 20.18 -12.33 -5.58
N LEU A 89 19.14 -13.18 -5.56
CA LEU A 89 18.58 -13.80 -4.36
C LEU A 89 19.51 -14.93 -3.89
N SER A 90 20.29 -14.69 -2.83
CA SER A 90 21.11 -15.72 -2.17
C SER A 90 20.23 -16.77 -1.48
N ASP A 91 20.80 -17.95 -1.19
CA ASP A 91 20.08 -19.07 -0.57
C ASP A 91 19.51 -18.73 0.82
N ASP A 92 20.18 -17.86 1.55
CA ASP A 92 19.81 -17.38 2.88
C ASP A 92 18.90 -16.14 2.87
N ALA A 93 18.63 -15.55 1.69
CA ALA A 93 17.76 -14.39 1.58
C ALA A 93 16.34 -14.75 2.02
N PHE A 94 15.75 -13.93 2.90
CA PHE A 94 14.34 -14.06 3.25
C PHE A 94 13.46 -13.57 2.10
N VAL A 95 12.49 -14.41 1.73
CA VAL A 95 11.53 -14.15 0.66
C VAL A 95 10.11 -14.29 1.18
N ILE A 96 9.19 -13.55 0.56
CA ILE A 96 7.75 -13.80 0.73
C ILE A 96 7.32 -14.69 -0.43
N GLY A 97 7.08 -15.96 -0.14
CA GLY A 97 6.48 -16.88 -1.09
C GLY A 97 4.98 -16.64 -1.18
N VAL A 98 4.44 -16.60 -2.40
CA VAL A 98 3.00 -16.40 -2.65
C VAL A 98 2.51 -17.50 -3.58
N GLU A 99 1.57 -18.30 -3.09
CA GLU A 99 0.93 -19.34 -3.90
C GLU A 99 -0.27 -18.76 -4.63
N ARG A 100 -0.25 -18.79 -5.98
CA ARG A 100 -1.32 -18.22 -6.79
C ARG A 100 -1.59 -19.02 -8.05
N GLY A 101 -2.86 -19.39 -8.24
CA GLY A 101 -3.35 -19.90 -9.53
C GLY A 101 -3.66 -18.76 -10.51
N GLY A 102 -2.67 -18.33 -11.30
CA GLY A 102 -2.86 -17.41 -12.45
C GLY A 102 -2.60 -15.91 -12.19
N ALA A 103 -2.61 -15.10 -13.26
CA ALA A 103 -2.02 -13.74 -13.28
C ALA A 103 -2.97 -12.57 -12.92
N ALA A 104 -4.31 -12.72 -12.98
CA ALA A 104 -5.25 -11.58 -12.89
C ALA A 104 -5.60 -11.13 -11.46
N ARG A 105 -5.33 -9.85 -11.12
CA ARG A 105 -5.66 -9.27 -9.80
C ARG A 105 -7.17 -9.03 -9.73
N ARG A 106 -7.90 -9.96 -9.12
CA ARG A 106 -9.36 -9.88 -9.01
C ARG A 106 -9.81 -9.63 -7.58
N VAL A 107 -10.73 -8.69 -7.40
CA VAL A 107 -11.46 -8.45 -6.16
C VAL A 107 -12.92 -8.72 -6.42
N SER A 108 -13.50 -9.67 -5.68
CA SER A 108 -14.90 -10.10 -5.88
C SER A 108 -15.24 -10.43 -7.34
N GLY A 109 -14.29 -11.04 -8.08
CA GLY A 109 -14.44 -11.43 -9.49
C GLY A 109 -14.23 -10.32 -10.53
N THR A 110 -13.94 -9.08 -10.10
CA THR A 110 -13.66 -7.94 -11.00
C THR A 110 -12.17 -7.64 -11.03
N ASP A 111 -11.63 -7.31 -12.20
CA ASP A 111 -10.22 -6.89 -12.32
C ASP A 111 -10.02 -5.54 -11.60
N ALA A 112 -9.06 -5.50 -10.68
CA ALA A 112 -8.73 -4.31 -9.90
C ALA A 112 -7.42 -3.69 -10.40
N VAL A 113 -7.37 -2.36 -10.46
CA VAL A 113 -6.17 -1.62 -10.88
C VAL A 113 -5.71 -0.74 -9.72
N PHE A 114 -4.92 -1.33 -8.84
CA PHE A 114 -4.41 -0.62 -7.67
C PHE A 114 -3.27 0.33 -8.03
N ARG A 115 -3.42 1.58 -7.59
CA ARG A 115 -2.36 2.55 -7.41
C ARG A 115 -2.08 2.75 -5.94
N VAL A 116 -0.88 3.21 -5.63
CA VAL A 116 -0.54 3.71 -4.32
C VAL A 116 -0.91 5.19 -4.28
N THR A 117 -1.73 5.60 -3.30
CA THR A 117 -1.93 7.02 -3.03
C THR A 117 -0.82 7.53 -2.12
N GLY A 118 -0.54 8.82 -2.18
CA GLY A 118 0.30 9.50 -1.19
C GLY A 118 -0.43 9.75 0.15
N HIS A 119 -1.61 9.16 0.34
CA HIS A 119 -2.32 9.23 1.61
C HIS A 119 -1.82 8.17 2.56
N LEU A 120 -1.46 8.60 3.76
CA LEU A 120 -1.25 7.73 4.89
C LEU A 120 -2.53 7.71 5.71
N TRP A 121 -2.98 6.50 6.06
CA TRP A 121 -4.11 6.32 6.96
C TRP A 121 -3.80 5.27 8.02
N GLN A 122 -4.24 5.57 9.24
CA GLN A 122 -3.99 4.75 10.42
C GLN A 122 -5.33 4.37 11.07
N PRO A 123 -5.71 3.08 11.09
CA PRO A 123 -6.85 2.64 11.89
C PRO A 123 -6.52 2.68 13.40
N PRO A 124 -7.55 2.69 14.28
CA PRO A 124 -7.35 2.40 15.70
C PRO A 124 -6.56 1.09 15.89
N ALA A 125 -5.64 1.06 16.86
CA ALA A 125 -4.67 -0.02 17.03
C ALA A 125 -5.31 -1.42 17.12
N VAL A 126 -6.50 -1.52 17.74
CA VAL A 126 -7.26 -2.77 17.86
C VAL A 126 -7.56 -3.43 16.51
N HIS A 127 -7.79 -2.65 15.45
CA HIS A 127 -8.06 -3.21 14.12
C HIS A 127 -6.79 -3.77 13.46
N GLY A 128 -5.64 -3.15 13.70
CA GLY A 128 -4.35 -3.68 13.28
C GLY A 128 -4.06 -5.01 13.95
N PHE A 129 -4.17 -5.05 15.28
CA PHE A 129 -4.02 -6.28 16.08
C PHE A 129 -4.98 -7.39 15.62
N ALA A 130 -6.27 -7.08 15.47
CA ALA A 130 -7.27 -8.04 15.01
C ALA A 130 -7.03 -8.51 13.56
N SER A 131 -6.27 -7.76 12.76
CA SER A 131 -5.86 -8.18 11.42
C SER A 131 -4.70 -9.15 11.46
N VAL A 132 -3.72 -8.91 12.33
CA VAL A 132 -2.63 -9.87 12.57
C VAL A 132 -3.16 -11.19 13.13
N GLN A 133 -4.00 -11.14 14.18
CA GLN A 133 -4.55 -12.35 14.81
C GLN A 133 -5.38 -13.21 13.84
N ALA A 134 -6.04 -12.57 12.88
CA ALA A 134 -6.84 -13.25 11.87
C ALA A 134 -6.05 -13.66 10.62
N GLY A 135 -4.71 -13.56 10.63
CA GLY A 135 -3.85 -13.90 9.50
C GLY A 135 -4.01 -13.01 8.27
N ARG A 136 -4.57 -11.80 8.45
CA ARG A 136 -4.82 -10.84 7.37
C ARG A 136 -3.61 -9.97 7.05
N SER A 137 -2.73 -9.79 8.02
CA SER A 137 -1.52 -8.97 7.89
C SER A 137 -0.41 -9.61 8.69
N PHE A 138 0.79 -9.62 8.14
CA PHE A 138 2.01 -10.05 8.81
C PHE A 138 3.13 -9.09 8.44
N GLY A 139 4.13 -8.97 9.32
CA GLY A 139 5.34 -8.22 9.02
C GLY A 139 6.45 -9.18 8.59
N ALA A 140 7.24 -8.76 7.62
CA ALA A 140 8.41 -9.49 7.14
C ALA A 140 9.63 -8.58 7.21
N SER A 141 10.80 -9.18 7.47
CA SER A 141 12.07 -8.48 7.56
C SER A 141 13.08 -9.14 6.65
N ALA A 142 13.84 -8.33 5.89
CA ALA A 142 14.95 -8.85 5.08
C ALA A 142 16.10 -9.39 5.94
N SER A 143 16.21 -8.98 7.22
CA SER A 143 17.31 -9.41 8.10
C SER A 143 16.95 -10.55 9.06
N SER A 144 15.66 -10.74 9.38
CA SER A 144 15.21 -11.73 10.37
C SER A 144 14.08 -12.64 9.86
N GLY A 145 13.50 -12.36 8.69
CA GLY A 145 12.34 -13.06 8.16
C GLY A 145 11.03 -12.56 8.76
N ASP A 146 11.01 -12.18 10.02
CA ASP A 146 9.82 -11.68 10.71
C ASP A 146 9.94 -10.22 11.14
N ALA A 147 8.80 -9.52 11.19
CA ALA A 147 8.72 -8.19 11.76
C ALA A 147 7.34 -7.95 12.39
N GLU A 148 7.29 -7.03 13.34
CA GLU A 148 6.01 -6.51 13.80
C GLU A 148 5.32 -5.70 12.70
N VAL A 149 4.00 -5.89 12.58
CA VAL A 149 3.18 -5.06 11.69
C VAL A 149 3.11 -3.64 12.22
N ARG A 150 3.60 -2.69 11.44
CA ARG A 150 3.57 -1.27 11.78
C ARG A 150 2.19 -0.67 11.53
N ASN A 151 1.65 -0.01 12.54
CA ASN A 151 0.43 0.79 12.45
C ASN A 151 0.73 2.27 12.70
N SER A 152 1.54 2.88 11.84
CA SER A 152 2.03 4.26 11.96
C SER A 152 1.58 5.17 10.81
N GLY A 153 0.43 4.86 10.21
CA GLY A 153 -0.03 5.48 8.96
C GLY A 153 0.51 4.75 7.75
N ASN A 154 -0.29 3.82 7.21
CA ASN A 154 0.09 3.03 6.04
C ASN A 154 -0.49 3.66 4.78
N LEU A 155 0.19 3.47 3.65
CA LEU A 155 -0.29 3.97 2.36
C LEU A 155 -1.64 3.36 2.02
N VAL A 156 -2.56 4.21 1.59
CA VAL A 156 -3.87 3.78 1.12
C VAL A 156 -3.76 3.44 -0.36
N LEU A 157 -4.25 2.27 -0.74
CA LEU A 157 -4.37 1.90 -2.14
C LEU A 157 -5.61 2.55 -2.74
N TYR A 158 -5.52 2.97 -3.99
CA TYR A 158 -6.66 3.46 -4.76
C TYR A 158 -6.90 2.54 -5.94
N ASP A 159 -8.12 2.03 -6.06
CA ASP A 159 -8.54 1.23 -7.21
C ASP A 159 -9.08 2.15 -8.30
N GLU A 160 -8.27 2.40 -9.34
CA GLU A 160 -8.66 3.27 -10.45
C GLU A 160 -9.89 2.75 -11.20
N ALA A 161 -10.18 1.45 -11.15
CA ALA A 161 -11.29 0.86 -11.90
C ALA A 161 -12.67 1.27 -11.36
N ASN A 162 -12.78 1.55 -10.05
CA ASN A 162 -14.05 1.89 -9.42
C ASN A 162 -13.99 3.03 -8.39
N GLY A 163 -12.81 3.60 -8.16
CA GLY A 163 -12.61 4.74 -7.27
C GLY A 163 -12.60 4.43 -5.78
N SER A 164 -12.43 3.16 -5.38
CA SER A 164 -12.41 2.77 -3.97
C SER A 164 -11.02 2.89 -3.34
N TYR A 165 -10.98 3.23 -2.06
CA TYR A 165 -9.76 3.35 -1.26
C TYR A 165 -9.65 2.11 -0.38
N TRP A 166 -8.47 1.51 -0.31
CA TRP A 166 -8.25 0.25 0.38
C TRP A 166 -7.10 0.34 1.38
N SER A 167 -7.37 -0.10 2.60
CA SER A 167 -6.36 -0.30 3.62
C SER A 167 -5.69 -1.66 3.43
N GLN A 168 -4.38 -1.66 3.18
CA GLN A 168 -3.58 -2.89 3.14
C GLN A 168 -3.59 -3.59 4.49
N LEU A 169 -3.40 -2.84 5.57
CA LEU A 169 -3.35 -3.36 6.94
C LEU A 169 -4.64 -4.10 7.35
N LEU A 170 -5.79 -3.61 6.89
CA LEU A 170 -7.09 -4.24 7.18
C LEU A 170 -7.54 -5.21 6.09
N ALA A 171 -6.84 -5.22 4.95
CA ALA A 171 -7.23 -5.86 3.70
C ALA A 171 -8.69 -5.54 3.31
N LYS A 172 -9.06 -4.27 3.41
CA LYS A 172 -10.47 -3.83 3.34
C LYS A 172 -10.60 -2.51 2.58
N ALA A 173 -11.65 -2.38 1.79
CA ALA A 173 -12.08 -1.11 1.23
C ALA A 173 -12.64 -0.23 2.35
N ILE A 174 -12.03 0.94 2.51
CA ILE A 174 -12.35 1.90 3.56
C ILE A 174 -13.19 3.07 3.04
N CYS A 175 -13.12 3.36 1.73
CA CYS A 175 -13.94 4.39 1.07
C CYS A 175 -14.35 3.94 -0.33
N GLY A 176 -15.37 4.59 -0.91
CA GLY A 176 -15.80 4.37 -2.28
C GLY A 176 -16.86 3.27 -2.46
N PRO A 177 -17.21 2.93 -3.70
CA PRO A 177 -18.29 1.98 -4.01
C PRO A 177 -18.12 0.59 -3.41
N ARG A 178 -16.89 0.19 -3.09
CA ARG A 178 -16.58 -1.12 -2.50
C ARG A 178 -16.42 -1.08 -0.98
N ALA A 179 -16.65 0.06 -0.32
CA ALA A 179 -16.44 0.21 1.12
C ALA A 179 -17.12 -0.91 1.93
N GLY A 180 -16.36 -1.51 2.86
CA GLY A 180 -16.80 -2.70 3.58
C GLY A 180 -16.27 -4.03 3.01
N GLU A 181 -16.02 -4.10 1.70
CA GLU A 181 -15.49 -5.30 1.04
C GLU A 181 -14.06 -5.62 1.49
N ARG A 182 -13.70 -6.90 1.43
CA ARG A 182 -12.39 -7.41 1.84
C ARG A 182 -11.63 -7.97 0.65
N LEU A 183 -10.31 -7.81 0.67
CA LEU A 183 -9.41 -8.48 -0.25
C LEU A 183 -9.34 -9.98 0.12
N ALA A 184 -9.28 -10.82 -0.90
CA ALA A 184 -8.95 -12.22 -0.71
C ALA A 184 -7.46 -12.38 -0.42
N PHE A 185 -7.11 -13.21 0.55
CA PHE A 185 -5.73 -13.53 0.86
C PHE A 185 -5.22 -14.64 -0.04
N LEU A 186 -4.02 -14.43 -0.56
CA LEU A 186 -3.26 -15.51 -1.18
C LEU A 186 -2.49 -16.22 -0.06
N PRO A 187 -2.42 -17.56 -0.08
CA PRO A 187 -1.51 -18.27 0.81
C PRO A 187 -0.08 -17.73 0.61
N SER A 188 0.53 -17.31 1.72
CA SER A 188 1.86 -16.72 1.69
C SER A 188 2.62 -17.03 2.97
N SER A 189 3.93 -17.19 2.85
CA SER A 189 4.83 -17.46 3.96
C SER A 189 6.13 -16.67 3.82
N VAL A 190 6.77 -16.38 4.95
CA VAL A 190 8.16 -15.91 4.94
C VAL A 190 9.07 -17.09 5.22
N THR A 191 10.06 -17.28 4.36
CA THR A 191 11.03 -18.39 4.43
C THR A 191 12.33 -17.96 3.73
N THR A 192 13.36 -18.79 3.80
CA THR A 192 14.56 -18.56 3.00
C THR A 192 14.35 -18.98 1.54
N TRP A 193 15.11 -18.37 0.63
CA TRP A 193 15.02 -18.72 -0.79
C TRP A 193 15.36 -20.18 -1.09
N ALA A 194 16.32 -20.76 -0.37
CA ALA A 194 16.66 -22.17 -0.48
C ALA A 194 15.50 -23.09 -0.09
N GLU A 195 14.87 -22.84 1.06
CA GLU A 195 13.72 -23.60 1.54
C GLU A 195 12.52 -23.47 0.59
N TRP A 196 12.23 -22.25 0.12
CA TRP A 196 11.14 -22.02 -0.82
C TRP A 196 11.34 -22.80 -2.13
N ARG A 197 12.51 -22.70 -2.77
CA ARG A 197 12.77 -23.44 -4.02
C ARG A 197 12.74 -24.94 -3.83
N ALA A 198 13.19 -25.45 -2.69
CA ALA A 198 13.14 -26.88 -2.40
C ALA A 198 11.69 -27.39 -2.33
N ALA A 199 10.77 -26.59 -1.75
CA ALA A 199 9.35 -26.91 -1.66
C ALA A 199 8.57 -26.59 -2.95
N HIS A 200 9.00 -25.59 -3.71
CA HIS A 200 8.29 -25.05 -4.89
C HIS A 200 9.25 -24.85 -6.09
N PRO A 201 9.80 -25.93 -6.67
CA PRO A 201 10.85 -25.85 -7.69
C PRO A 201 10.42 -25.17 -9.00
N ASP A 202 9.12 -25.16 -9.29
CA ASP A 202 8.54 -24.54 -10.49
C ASP A 202 8.07 -23.09 -10.27
N SER A 203 8.46 -22.47 -9.14
CA SER A 203 8.10 -21.08 -8.85
C SER A 203 8.83 -20.11 -9.76
N ASP A 204 8.11 -19.08 -10.23
CA ASP A 204 8.74 -17.88 -10.76
C ASP A 204 9.05 -16.88 -9.63
N VAL A 205 10.06 -16.05 -9.85
CA VAL A 205 10.37 -14.86 -9.06
C VAL A 205 9.82 -13.61 -9.75
N LEU A 206 9.41 -12.63 -8.94
CA LEU A 206 9.11 -11.29 -9.42
C LEU A 206 10.41 -10.64 -9.91
N LEU A 207 10.44 -10.19 -11.16
CA LEU A 207 11.61 -9.54 -11.73
C LEU A 207 11.67 -8.07 -11.32
N PRO A 208 12.88 -7.52 -11.11
CA PRO A 208 13.06 -6.09 -10.84
C PRO A 208 12.52 -5.25 -12.01
N PRO A 209 12.03 -4.03 -11.75
CA PRO A 209 11.63 -3.10 -12.81
C PRO A 209 12.82 -2.83 -13.75
N SER A 210 12.56 -2.85 -15.07
CA SER A 210 13.53 -2.51 -16.12
C SER A 210 13.74 -1.00 -16.27
#